data_AF-A0A933RID9-F1
#
_entry.id   AF-A0A933RID9-F1
#
_cell.length_a   1.000
_cell.length_b   1.000
_cell.length_c   1.000
_cell.angle_alpha   90.00
_cell.angle_beta   90.00
_cell.angle_gamma   90.00
#
_symmetry.space_group_name_H-M   'P 1'
#
loop_
_entity.id
_entity.type
_entity.pdbx_description
1 polymer ?
#
loop_
_entity_poly.entity_id
_entity_poly.type
_entity_poly.pdbx_seq_one_letter_code
_entity_poly.pdbx_strand_id
1 'polypeptide(L)'
;MSPATGDEPLSFRGRPLPRRFDGHTIVVAPGGVRPFDAAEWHDALVVVESGQVQLETLAGGWWTFLAGDVVWFEGLPLRALHNPWEEPAVLVAVYRRCSRCRS
;
A
#
# COMPACT_ATOMS: atom_id res chain seq x y z
N MET A 1 -3.36 -14.08 27.97
CA MET A 1 -3.45 -12.70 27.47
C MET A 1 -2.02 -12.27 27.17
N SER A 2 -1.56 -12.46 25.94
CA SER A 2 -0.20 -12.04 25.54
C SER A 2 -0.18 -10.51 25.39
N PRO A 3 0.91 -9.83 25.78
CA PRO A 3 1.04 -8.41 25.52
C PRO A 3 1.11 -8.24 24.00
N ALA A 4 0.31 -7.33 23.44
CA ALA A 4 0.61 -6.78 22.13
C ALA A 4 1.92 -5.99 22.31
N THR A 5 3.05 -6.64 22.05
CA THR A 5 4.36 -5.98 21.94
C THR A 5 4.19 -4.94 20.83
N GLY A 6 4.38 -3.66 21.13
CA GLY A 6 4.19 -2.54 20.17
C GLY A 6 5.19 -2.52 19.01
N ASP A 7 5.76 -3.67 18.68
CA ASP A 7 6.79 -3.94 17.68
C ASP A 7 6.25 -4.87 16.56
N GLU A 8 4.96 -5.27 16.64
CA GLU A 8 4.30 -5.99 15.56
C GLU A 8 4.07 -5.01 14.38
N PRO A 9 4.46 -5.38 13.15
CA PRO A 9 4.20 -4.56 11.98
C PRO A 9 2.72 -4.21 11.88
N LEU A 10 2.44 -2.95 11.52
CA LEU A 10 1.06 -2.52 11.28
C LEU A 10 0.47 -3.39 10.16
N SER A 11 -0.60 -4.11 10.49
CA SER A 11 -1.30 -4.97 9.53
C SER A 11 -2.78 -4.67 9.51
N PHE A 12 -3.30 -4.50 8.29
CA PHE A 12 -4.71 -4.31 7.97
C PHE A 12 -5.30 -5.52 7.24
N ARG A 13 -4.47 -6.49 6.83
CA ARG A 13 -4.94 -7.69 6.14
C ARG A 13 -5.87 -8.51 7.03
N GLY A 14 -7.11 -8.69 6.59
CA GLY A 14 -8.12 -9.49 7.31
C GLY A 14 -8.61 -8.87 8.63
N ARG A 15 -8.19 -7.66 8.97
CA ARG A 15 -8.65 -6.93 10.15
C ARG A 15 -9.73 -5.92 9.75
N PRO A 16 -10.88 -5.87 10.42
CA PRO A 16 -11.92 -4.89 10.10
C PRO A 16 -11.42 -3.47 10.39
N LEU A 17 -11.41 -2.63 9.36
CA LEU A 17 -11.10 -1.20 9.51
C LEU A 17 -12.25 -0.47 10.23
N PRO A 18 -11.96 0.61 10.99
CA PRO A 18 -13.01 1.46 11.52
C PRO A 18 -13.87 2.02 10.38
N ARG A 19 -15.18 2.20 10.60
CA ARG A 19 -16.15 2.60 9.57
C ARG A 19 -15.83 3.87 8.78
N ARG A 20 -14.95 4.73 9.31
CA ARG A 20 -14.46 5.96 8.67
C ARG A 20 -13.37 5.72 7.63
N PHE A 21 -12.94 4.48 7.45
CA PHE A 21 -11.92 4.10 6.49
C PHE A 21 -12.43 3.00 5.57
N ASP A 22 -11.90 3.01 4.36
CA ASP A 22 -12.02 1.94 3.37
C ASP A 22 -10.63 1.37 3.10
N GLY A 23 -10.55 0.07 2.85
CA GLY A 23 -9.30 -0.63 2.62
C GLY A 23 -9.37 -1.43 1.33
N HIS A 24 -8.33 -1.31 0.51
CA HIS A 24 -8.18 -2.06 -0.73
C HIS A 24 -6.87 -2.83 -0.71
N THR A 25 -6.98 -4.15 -0.85
CA THR A 25 -5.80 -5.02 -1.00
C THR A 25 -5.37 -5.04 -2.46
N ILE A 26 -4.09 -4.73 -2.69
CA ILE A 26 -3.46 -4.70 -4.00
C ILE A 26 -2.36 -5.74 -3.98
N VAL A 27 -2.39 -6.65 -4.95
CA VAL A 27 -1.38 -7.72 -5.06
C VAL A 27 -0.60 -7.49 -6.34
N VAL A 28 0.71 -7.34 -6.22
CA VAL A 28 1.63 -7.35 -7.35
C VAL A 28 2.26 -8.74 -7.40
N ALA A 29 1.85 -9.53 -8.39
CA ALA A 29 2.33 -10.89 -8.57
C ALA A 29 3.87 -10.95 -8.74
N PRO A 30 4.50 -12.10 -8.51
CA PRO A 30 5.92 -12.29 -8.83
C PRO A 30 6.23 -11.94 -10.29
N GLY A 31 7.32 -11.19 -10.52
CA GLY A 31 7.65 -10.61 -11.83
C GLY A 31 6.64 -9.57 -12.36
N GLY A 32 5.64 -9.22 -11.56
CA GLY A 32 4.51 -8.40 -11.97
C GLY A 32 4.85 -6.92 -12.05
N VAL A 33 4.20 -6.25 -12.99
CA VAL A 33 4.27 -4.80 -13.15
C VAL A 33 2.86 -4.24 -13.12
N ARG A 34 2.66 -3.18 -12.33
CA ARG A 34 1.40 -2.47 -12.22
C ARG A 34 1.62 -1.00 -12.56
N PRO A 35 0.95 -0.45 -13.59
CA PRO A 35 1.06 0.98 -13.88
C PRO A 35 0.56 1.81 -12.71
N PHE A 36 1.19 2.97 -12.50
CA PHE A 36 0.78 3.93 -11.48
C PHE A 36 -0.31 4.86 -12.05
N ASP A 37 -1.46 4.91 -11.38
CA ASP A 37 -2.51 5.89 -11.64
C ASP A 37 -2.68 6.77 -10.41
N ALA A 38 -2.28 8.05 -10.50
CA ALA A 38 -2.32 8.97 -9.38
C ALA A 38 -3.73 9.13 -8.76
N ALA A 39 -4.79 8.97 -9.55
CA ALA A 39 -6.16 9.10 -9.05
C ALA A 39 -6.55 7.94 -8.12
N GLU A 40 -6.00 6.75 -8.35
CA GLU A 40 -6.23 5.59 -7.50
C GLU A 40 -5.61 5.77 -6.11
N TRP A 41 -4.43 6.39 -6.03
CA TRP A 41 -3.67 6.51 -4.79
C TRP A 41 -3.92 7.81 -4.03
N HIS A 42 -4.87 8.64 -4.50
CA HIS A 42 -5.23 9.89 -3.86
C HIS A 42 -5.86 9.64 -2.47
N ASP A 43 -5.39 10.37 -1.46
CA ASP A 43 -5.78 10.22 -0.04
C ASP A 43 -5.56 8.79 0.52
N ALA A 44 -4.65 8.02 -0.08
CA ALA A 44 -4.34 6.65 0.30
C ALA A 44 -3.08 6.59 1.19
N LEU A 45 -3.24 6.04 2.40
CA LEU A 45 -2.11 5.56 3.18
C LEU A 45 -1.84 4.09 2.82
N VAL A 46 -0.65 3.78 2.35
CA VAL A 46 -0.31 2.44 1.86
C VAL A 46 0.57 1.73 2.88
N VAL A 47 0.23 0.49 3.22
CA VAL A 47 1.08 -0.40 4.00
C VAL A 47 1.52 -1.56 3.13
N VAL A 48 2.82 -1.86 3.15
CA VAL A 48 3.33 -3.11 2.57
C VAL A 48 3.13 -4.22 3.59
N GLU A 49 2.12 -5.06 3.39
CA GLU A 49 1.76 -6.13 4.33
C GLU A 49 2.73 -7.31 4.27
N SER A 50 3.18 -7.67 3.06
CA SER A 50 4.09 -8.79 2.84
C SER A 50 4.85 -8.64 1.52
N GLY A 51 6.02 -9.28 1.46
CA GLY A 51 6.89 -9.18 0.30
C GLY A 51 7.56 -7.81 0.21
N GLN A 52 7.92 -7.41 -1.01
CA GLN A 52 8.67 -6.20 -1.30
C GLN A 52 8.17 -5.62 -2.61
N VAL A 53 8.15 -4.30 -2.73
CA VAL A 53 7.71 -3.61 -3.94
C VAL A 53 8.72 -2.56 -4.35
N GLN A 54 9.00 -2.49 -5.64
CA GLN A 54 9.87 -1.49 -6.23
C GLN A 54 9.02 -0.44 -6.96
N LEU A 55 9.23 0.83 -6.67
CA LEU A 55 8.56 1.93 -7.35
C LEU A 55 9.51 2.52 -8.39
N GLU A 56 9.06 2.56 -9.64
CA GLU A 56 9.73 3.28 -10.71
C GLU A 56 9.27 4.73 -10.70
N THR A 57 10.22 5.67 -10.69
CA THR A 57 9.93 7.10 -10.82
C THR A 57 9.93 7.55 -12.28
N LEU A 58 9.24 8.63 -12.60
CA LEU A 58 9.24 9.26 -13.93
C LEU A 58 10.65 9.74 -14.34
N ALA A 59 11.53 9.99 -13.37
CA ALA A 59 12.94 10.32 -13.59
C ALA A 59 13.83 9.09 -13.87
N GLY A 60 13.26 7.87 -13.88
CA GLY A 60 13.98 6.62 -14.13
C GLY A 60 14.73 6.05 -12.92
N GLY A 61 14.58 6.66 -11.74
CA GLY A 61 15.07 6.13 -10.47
C GLY A 61 14.11 5.10 -9.86
N TRP A 62 14.61 4.36 -8.86
CA TRP A 62 13.89 3.29 -8.18
C TRP A 62 13.91 3.45 -6.66
N TRP A 63 12.79 3.15 -6.02
CA TRP A 63 12.68 3.03 -4.56
C TRP A 63 12.16 1.65 -4.19
N THR A 64 12.69 1.05 -3.14
CA THR A 64 12.23 -0.26 -2.66
C THR A 64 11.61 -0.11 -1.29
N PHE A 65 10.44 -0.71 -1.10
CA PHE A 65 9.73 -0.78 0.17
C PHE A 65 9.54 -2.25 0.57
N LEU A 66 9.66 -2.49 1.87
CA LEU A 66 9.63 -3.80 2.49
C LEU A 66 8.37 -3.96 3.34
N ALA A 67 8.04 -5.21 3.67
CA ALA A 67 6.95 -5.51 4.60
C ALA A 67 7.10 -4.71 5.92
N GLY A 68 6.02 -4.06 6.34
CA GLY A 68 5.95 -3.16 7.47
C GLY A 68 6.11 -1.67 7.13
N ASP A 69 6.61 -1.34 5.93
CA ASP A 69 6.71 0.05 5.51
C ASP A 69 5.33 0.68 5.31
N VAL A 70 5.17 1.90 5.83
CA VAL A 70 3.99 2.73 5.67
C VAL A 70 4.36 3.92 4.80
N VAL A 71 3.71 4.05 3.65
CA VAL A 71 4.11 4.96 2.58
C VAL A 71 2.91 5.74 2.06
N TRP A 72 3.17 6.99 1.68
CA TRP A 72 2.22 7.85 1.00
C TRP A 72 2.68 8.03 -0.45
N PHE A 73 1.94 7.45 -1.42
CA PHE A 73 2.34 7.52 -2.83
C PHE A 73 1.88 8.80 -3.53
N GLU A 74 0.88 9.48 -3.00
CA GLU A 74 0.39 10.73 -3.59
C GLU A 74 1.48 11.82 -3.56
N GLY A 75 1.60 12.55 -4.67
CA GLY A 75 2.64 13.56 -4.87
C GLY A 75 4.00 13.01 -5.30
N LEU A 76 4.18 11.68 -5.32
CA LEU A 76 5.39 11.07 -5.86
C LEU A 76 5.28 10.96 -7.39
N PRO A 77 6.34 11.33 -8.15
CA PRO A 77 6.34 11.22 -9.60
C PRO A 77 6.60 9.77 -10.01
N LEU A 78 5.63 8.87 -9.77
CA LEU A 78 5.75 7.44 -10.04
C LEU A 78 5.23 7.06 -11.42
N ARG A 79 5.86 6.06 -12.02
CA ARG A 79 5.43 5.43 -13.28
C ARG A 79 4.73 4.11 -13.04
N ALA A 80 5.29 3.26 -12.18
CA ALA A 80 4.80 1.91 -11.98
C ALA A 80 5.30 1.32 -10.66
N LEU A 81 4.54 0.36 -10.16
CA LEU A 81 4.94 -0.57 -9.11
C LEU A 81 5.42 -1.85 -9.80
N HIS A 82 6.55 -2.36 -9.34
CA HIS A 82 7.18 -3.56 -9.84
C HIS A 82 7.43 -4.53 -8.70
N ASN A 83 7.27 -5.81 -8.98
CA ASN A 83 7.68 -6.87 -8.09
C ASN A 83 8.64 -7.81 -8.85
N PRO A 84 9.94 -7.51 -8.90
CA PRO A 84 10.93 -8.38 -9.53
C PRO A 84 11.21 -9.68 -8.76
N TRP A 85 10.64 -9.86 -7.56
CA TRP A 85 10.92 -11.01 -6.71
C TRP A 85 9.99 -12.20 -6.99
N GLU A 86 10.36 -13.37 -6.44
CA GLU A 86 9.63 -14.64 -6.61
C GLU A 86 8.37 -14.73 -5.75
N GLU A 87 8.25 -13.90 -4.73
CA GLU A 87 7.11 -13.85 -3.81
C GLU A 87 6.20 -12.66 -4.14
N PRO A 88 4.87 -12.78 -3.96
CA PRO A 88 3.96 -11.68 -4.22
C PRO A 88 4.16 -10.53 -3.23
N ALA A 89 4.12 -9.30 -3.75
CA ALA A 89 4.03 -8.10 -2.95
C ALA A 89 2.56 -7.79 -2.65
N VAL A 90 2.24 -7.62 -1.37
CA VAL A 90 0.87 -7.30 -0.94
C VAL A 90 0.89 -5.95 -0.28
N LEU A 91 0.08 -5.04 -0.83
CA LEU A 91 -0.13 -3.71 -0.32
C LEU A 91 -1.58 -3.59 0.15
N VAL A 92 -1.79 -2.87 1.25
CA VAL A 92 -3.13 -2.42 1.65
C VAL A 92 -3.14 -0.90 1.57
N ALA A 93 -3.95 -0.38 0.66
CA ALA A 93 -4.25 1.03 0.57
C ALA A 93 -5.47 1.33 1.46
N VAL A 94 -5.27 2.23 2.43
CA VAL A 94 -6.30 2.67 3.38
C VAL A 94 -6.68 4.11 3.03
N TYR A 95 -7.96 4.31 2.79
CA TYR A 95 -8.56 5.59 2.41
C TYR A 95 -9.44 6.10 3.53
N ARG A 96 -9.59 7.42 3.63
CA ARG A 96 -10.67 7.99 4.43
C ARG A 96 -11.97 7.82 3.65
N ARG A 97 -12.96 7.18 4.27
CA ARG A 97 -14.30 7.18 3.74
C ARG A 97 -14.83 8.61 3.87
N CYS A 98 -15.05 9.28 2.74
CA CYS A 98 -15.71 10.58 2.73
C CYS A 98 -17.08 10.47 3.42
N SER A 99 -17.17 11.01 4.63
CA SER A 99 -18.41 11.01 5.42
C SER A 99 -19.46 12.04 4.93
N ARG A 100 -19.12 12.82 3.91
CA ARG A 100 -19.99 13.84 3.32
C ARG A 100 -20.81 13.26 2.17
N CYS A 101 -21.89 12.60 2.56
CA CYS A 101 -23.25 12.77 2.05
C CYS A 101 -24.18 11.98 2.98
N ARG A 102 -24.39 12.49 4.20
CA ARG A 102 -25.70 12.33 4.85
C ARG A 102 -26.53 13.52 4.40
N SER A 103 -27.11 13.39 3.21
CA SER A 103 -28.28 14.16 2.78
C SER A 103 -29.51 13.32 3.06
#